data_AF-A0A7S0UFQ9-F1
#
_entry.id   AF-A0A7S0UFQ9-F1
#
_cell.length_a   1.000
_cell.length_b   1.000
_cell.length_c   1.000
_cell.angle_alpha   90.00
_cell.angle_beta   90.00
_cell.angle_gamma   90.00
#
_symmetry.space_group_name_H-M   'P 1'
#
loop_
_entity.id
_entity.type
_entity.pdbx_description
1 polymer ?
#
loop_
_entity_poly.entity_id
_entity_poly.type
_entity_poly.pdbx_seq_one_letter_code
_entity_poly.pdbx_strand_id
1 'polypeptide(L)'
;ADKDSVFRPTYQATIDALRKTAEEGGYDVILEVGCGTGDIIGEMNAQKALRTSISASNVKGSQQAAPAMVTIPCIGVDINKEFIDFCKKQHPHESCEFVVADALKLQDWWKEAGHAEKYHKPLVICVNNTLNIMPHELRGGVVDQMIAVAGSEGLCMVSYWNGYFFAHAVMNYYKKNAQLCGEFEVHNHVDWDKRILITPTNYMTHWQTPLEVQALLRSYDVDVPTMVKSDDLSKTGTAHIRSEALAIFVWFDRNCTSQAKGYYDSDDAQTFYSKIWGEDELHVGRYDLLSEEDKANLTLKEQIHKAEEHHELALVDKIRSRCLSKNSHGLRVIDMGCGYGGLIRRLYKEGLVWKAIGCDISHRMCAHARKRNADLLAEDDGDESTLSILAESYLQISVGNESADVVISMDALLHVGPERQRRAVAEAARMLRPGGWMIFSDIMQSEVLASEEDMQPIYDRINLSKMGTVSNYKSALEECGFTNFTFDMHSENIATHYGNVLEVTEEMGASIGLSESYLKSAKAGLKVWKEKSPGNIVWGIIAAQKTHKVDLENIVTSN
;
A
#
# COMPACT_ATOMS: atom_id res chain seq x y z
N ALA A 1 21.72 19.27 -15.78
CA ALA A 1 22.50 19.58 -14.55
C ALA A 1 23.80 20.33 -14.85
N ASP A 2 24.25 21.23 -13.96
CA ASP A 2 25.58 21.88 -14.06
C ASP A 2 26.69 20.83 -14.20
N LYS A 3 27.68 21.09 -15.06
CA LYS A 3 28.75 20.13 -15.39
C LYS A 3 29.55 19.70 -14.16
N ASP A 4 29.61 20.57 -13.15
CA ASP A 4 30.35 20.38 -11.91
C ASP A 4 29.44 19.97 -10.72
N SER A 5 28.16 19.72 -10.96
CA SER A 5 27.22 19.28 -9.92
C SER A 5 27.52 17.86 -9.42
N VAL A 6 27.47 17.67 -8.10
CA VAL A 6 27.60 16.33 -7.48
C VAL A 6 26.48 15.37 -7.89
N PHE A 7 25.35 15.88 -8.39
CA PHE A 7 24.24 15.06 -8.89
C PHE A 7 24.40 14.61 -10.34
N ARG A 8 25.39 15.13 -11.07
CA ARG A 8 25.56 14.79 -12.48
C ARG A 8 25.73 13.28 -12.73
N PRO A 9 26.55 12.54 -11.96
CA PRO A 9 26.64 11.08 -12.10
C PRO A 9 25.29 10.39 -11.85
N THR A 10 24.49 10.91 -10.91
CA THR A 10 23.16 10.39 -10.61
C THR A 10 22.18 10.62 -11.77
N TYR A 11 22.18 11.80 -12.39
CA TYR A 11 21.32 12.06 -13.56
C TYR A 11 21.71 11.15 -14.73
N GLN A 12 23.01 10.95 -14.96
CA GLN A 12 23.47 10.01 -15.98
C GLN A 12 23.06 8.56 -15.65
N ALA A 13 23.20 8.11 -14.40
CA ALA A 13 22.76 6.79 -13.96
C ALA A 13 21.24 6.60 -14.17
N THR A 14 20.43 7.63 -13.90
CA THR A 14 18.99 7.63 -14.22
C THR A 14 18.76 7.42 -15.72
N ILE A 15 19.43 8.18 -16.59
CA ILE A 15 19.29 8.04 -18.05
C ILE A 15 19.72 6.65 -18.51
N ASP A 16 20.86 6.14 -18.04
CA ASP A 16 21.40 4.84 -18.42
C ASP A 16 20.44 3.71 -18.01
N ALA A 17 19.90 3.78 -16.79
CA ALA A 17 18.94 2.81 -16.28
C ALA A 17 17.62 2.83 -17.08
N LEU A 18 17.13 4.02 -17.44
CA LEU A 18 15.93 4.18 -18.29
C LEU A 18 16.15 3.65 -19.69
N ARG A 19 17.28 3.99 -20.32
CA ARG A 19 17.61 3.51 -21.66
C ARG A 19 17.64 1.99 -21.71
N LYS A 20 18.39 1.38 -20.79
CA LYS A 20 18.48 -0.08 -20.68
C LYS A 20 17.10 -0.71 -20.47
N THR A 21 16.31 -0.18 -19.52
CA THR A 21 14.96 -0.69 -19.24
C THR A 21 14.05 -0.60 -20.47
N ALA A 22 14.05 0.54 -21.15
CA ALA A 22 13.22 0.79 -22.32
C ALA A 22 13.62 -0.09 -23.53
N GLU A 23 14.93 -0.18 -23.81
CA GLU A 23 15.47 -0.91 -24.96
C GLU A 23 15.28 -2.44 -24.79
N GLU A 24 15.55 -2.97 -23.60
CA GLU A 24 15.45 -4.41 -23.31
C GLU A 24 14.02 -4.87 -22.99
N GLY A 25 13.17 -3.99 -22.45
CA GLY A 25 11.83 -4.34 -21.96
C GLY A 25 10.69 -4.22 -22.97
N GLY A 26 10.95 -3.69 -24.17
CA GLY A 26 9.95 -3.59 -25.25
C GLY A 26 8.83 -2.58 -24.95
N TYR A 27 9.12 -1.52 -24.18
CA TYR A 27 8.16 -0.48 -23.83
C TYR A 27 7.89 0.43 -25.02
N ASP A 28 6.63 0.85 -25.20
CA ASP A 28 6.19 1.61 -26.38
C ASP A 28 6.07 3.13 -26.16
N VAL A 29 6.28 3.59 -24.92
CA VAL A 29 6.36 5.00 -24.52
C VAL A 29 7.02 5.15 -23.15
N ILE A 30 7.69 6.27 -22.92
CA ILE A 30 8.14 6.70 -21.59
C ILE A 30 7.32 7.91 -21.15
N LEU A 31 6.68 7.83 -19.99
CA LEU A 31 5.97 8.94 -19.36
C LEU A 31 6.72 9.39 -18.10
N GLU A 32 7.28 10.60 -18.10
CA GLU A 32 7.92 11.20 -16.92
C GLU A 32 6.94 12.10 -16.17
N VAL A 33 6.62 11.72 -14.94
CA VAL A 33 5.71 12.43 -14.02
C VAL A 33 6.51 13.39 -13.13
N GLY A 34 6.17 14.68 -13.21
CA GLY A 34 6.92 15.76 -12.55
C GLY A 34 8.29 15.93 -13.19
N CYS A 35 8.30 16.19 -14.50
CA CYS A 35 9.52 16.26 -15.31
C CYS A 35 10.37 17.52 -15.03
N GLY A 36 9.85 18.51 -14.32
CA GLY A 36 10.55 19.75 -14.00
C GLY A 36 11.11 20.40 -15.26
N THR A 37 12.41 20.67 -15.27
CA THR A 37 13.13 21.27 -16.41
C THR A 37 13.41 20.33 -17.59
N GLY A 38 12.95 19.07 -17.53
CA GLY A 38 13.04 18.11 -18.64
C GLY A 38 14.43 17.50 -18.84
N ASP A 39 15.33 17.64 -17.86
CA ASP A 39 16.73 17.19 -17.94
C ASP A 39 16.86 15.68 -18.28
N ILE A 40 15.91 14.83 -17.86
CA ILE A 40 16.02 13.38 -18.10
C ILE A 40 15.57 13.01 -19.50
N ILE A 41 14.26 13.13 -19.82
CA ILE A 41 13.78 12.71 -21.15
C ILE A 41 14.29 13.62 -22.27
N GLY A 42 14.57 14.89 -21.98
CA GLY A 42 15.13 15.85 -22.93
C GLY A 42 16.58 15.51 -23.31
N GLU A 43 17.45 15.26 -22.31
CA GLU A 43 18.84 14.86 -22.57
C GLU A 43 18.92 13.47 -23.21
N MET A 44 18.09 12.53 -22.75
CA MET A 44 18.00 11.19 -23.35
C MET A 44 17.70 11.28 -24.85
N ASN A 45 16.72 12.07 -25.29
CA ASN A 45 16.41 12.22 -26.72
C ASN A 45 17.49 12.98 -27.50
N ALA A 46 18.19 13.93 -26.87
CA ALA A 46 19.28 14.67 -27.51
C ALA A 46 20.52 13.81 -27.82
N GLN A 47 20.79 12.77 -27.02
CA GLN A 47 21.95 11.88 -27.23
C GLN A 47 21.77 10.95 -28.43
N LYS A 48 20.63 10.25 -28.50
CA LYS A 48 20.27 9.32 -29.58
C LYS A 48 18.79 8.93 -29.45
N ALA A 49 18.06 8.89 -30.56
CA ALA A 49 16.69 8.38 -30.56
C ALA A 49 16.62 6.99 -29.90
N LEU A 50 15.79 6.88 -28.87
CA LEU A 50 15.58 5.64 -28.13
C LEU A 50 14.84 4.66 -29.02
N ARG A 51 15.31 3.42 -29.15
CA ARG A 51 14.69 2.44 -30.03
C ARG A 51 14.59 1.08 -29.38
N THR A 52 13.46 0.39 -29.56
CA THR A 52 13.30 -0.99 -29.13
C THR A 52 12.85 -1.88 -30.29
N SER A 53 13.14 -3.18 -30.16
CA SER A 53 12.59 -4.22 -31.04
C SER A 53 11.24 -4.67 -30.50
N ILE A 54 10.16 -4.31 -31.19
CA ILE A 54 8.82 -4.78 -30.85
C ILE A 54 8.53 -6.05 -31.68
N SER A 55 8.04 -7.13 -31.05
CA SER A 55 7.56 -8.29 -31.81
C SER A 55 6.27 -7.92 -32.55
N ALA A 56 6.12 -8.40 -33.80
CA ALA A 56 4.98 -8.09 -34.67
C ALA A 56 3.59 -8.42 -34.08
N SER A 57 3.53 -9.17 -32.97
CA SER A 57 2.31 -9.47 -32.19
C SER A 57 1.72 -8.28 -31.45
N ASN A 58 2.51 -7.23 -31.18
CA ASN A 58 2.08 -6.07 -30.37
C ASN A 58 1.58 -4.90 -31.22
N VAL A 59 1.54 -5.06 -32.55
CA VAL A 59 1.01 -4.08 -33.51
C VAL A 59 -0.20 -4.71 -34.22
N LYS A 60 -1.41 -4.19 -33.97
CA LYS A 60 -2.63 -4.67 -34.66
C LYS A 60 -2.50 -4.45 -36.18
N GLY A 61 -2.41 -5.55 -36.95
CA GLY A 61 -2.54 -5.55 -38.41
C GLY A 61 -1.34 -6.05 -39.22
N SER A 62 -0.21 -6.45 -38.60
CA SER A 62 0.94 -6.98 -39.35
C SER A 62 1.03 -8.51 -39.31
N GLN A 63 0.92 -9.15 -40.47
CA GLN A 63 1.38 -10.54 -40.66
C GLN A 63 2.91 -10.60 -40.51
N GLN A 64 3.40 -11.63 -39.82
CA GLN A 64 4.81 -12.04 -39.63
C GLN A 64 5.84 -11.17 -40.37
N ALA A 65 6.27 -10.09 -39.73
CA ALA A 65 7.43 -9.31 -40.14
C ALA A 65 8.54 -9.44 -39.09
N ALA A 66 9.80 -9.39 -39.53
CA ALA A 66 10.97 -9.34 -38.65
C ALA A 66 10.86 -8.15 -37.67
N PRO A 67 11.44 -8.25 -36.45
CA PRO A 67 11.37 -7.16 -35.48
C PRO A 67 11.88 -5.85 -36.09
N ALA A 68 11.00 -4.85 -36.17
CA ALA A 68 11.34 -3.52 -36.62
C ALA A 68 11.84 -2.70 -35.42
N MET A 69 12.92 -1.94 -35.62
CA MET A 69 13.38 -0.98 -34.62
C MET A 69 12.45 0.24 -34.64
N VAL A 70 11.70 0.46 -33.56
CA VAL A 70 10.73 1.55 -33.42
C VAL A 70 11.28 2.58 -32.45
N THR A 71 11.14 3.87 -32.77
CA THR A 71 11.48 4.96 -31.84
C THR A 71 10.50 4.99 -30.68
N ILE A 72 11.00 5.04 -29.45
CA ILE A 72 10.16 5.15 -28.24
C ILE A 72 9.89 6.64 -27.98
N PRO A 73 8.63 7.11 -28.08
CA PRO A 73 8.26 8.47 -27.72
C PRO A 73 8.41 8.68 -26.21
N CYS A 74 8.75 9.91 -25.83
CA CYS A 74 8.80 10.37 -24.45
C CYS A 74 7.79 11.48 -24.22
N ILE A 75 7.10 11.44 -23.10
CA ILE A 75 6.13 12.45 -22.69
C ILE A 75 6.49 12.89 -21.28
N GLY A 76 6.76 14.18 -21.08
CA GLY A 76 7.01 14.77 -19.77
C GLY A 76 5.81 15.57 -19.30
N VAL A 77 5.34 15.31 -18.09
CA VAL A 77 4.25 16.07 -17.48
C VAL A 77 4.70 16.80 -16.22
N ASP A 78 4.24 18.02 -16.06
CA ASP A 78 4.45 18.81 -14.84
C ASP A 78 3.25 19.74 -14.61
N ILE A 79 2.93 20.01 -13.35
CA ILE A 79 1.85 20.94 -13.00
C ILE A 79 2.26 22.39 -13.25
N ASN A 80 3.56 22.69 -13.21
CA ASN A 80 4.09 24.03 -13.40
C ASN A 80 4.25 24.35 -14.90
N LYS A 81 3.41 25.27 -15.38
CA LYS A 81 3.45 25.74 -16.77
C LYS A 81 4.80 26.35 -17.17
N GLU A 82 5.50 27.04 -16.27
CA GLU A 82 6.78 27.68 -16.59
C GLU A 82 7.87 26.65 -16.88
N PHE A 83 7.87 25.54 -16.14
CA PHE A 83 8.74 24.39 -16.41
C PHE A 83 8.44 23.79 -17.78
N ILE A 84 7.18 23.56 -18.11
CA ILE A 84 6.80 23.03 -19.42
C ILE A 84 7.16 23.98 -20.57
N ASP A 85 6.95 25.28 -20.40
CA ASP A 85 7.35 26.29 -21.39
C ASP A 85 8.88 26.32 -21.57
N PHE A 86 9.64 26.11 -20.49
CA PHE A 86 11.10 25.96 -20.54
C PHE A 86 11.52 24.70 -21.31
N CYS A 87 10.93 23.54 -20.98
CA CYS A 87 11.22 22.27 -21.63
C CYS A 87 10.99 22.33 -23.15
N LYS A 88 9.86 22.90 -23.58
CA LYS A 88 9.52 23.08 -25.01
C LYS A 88 10.55 23.92 -25.77
N LYS A 89 11.20 24.87 -25.10
CA LYS A 89 12.25 25.72 -25.69
C LYS A 89 13.61 25.03 -25.71
N GLN A 90 13.96 24.32 -24.64
CA GLN A 90 15.30 23.75 -24.45
C GLN A 90 15.47 22.36 -25.09
N HIS A 91 14.39 21.60 -25.20
CA HIS A 91 14.43 20.22 -25.67
C HIS A 91 13.49 19.98 -26.87
N PRO A 92 13.60 20.73 -27.98
CA PRO A 92 12.77 20.49 -29.15
C PRO A 92 13.18 19.18 -29.83
N HIS A 93 12.31 18.18 -29.79
CA HIS A 93 12.54 16.88 -30.44
C HIS A 93 11.22 16.24 -30.89
N GLU A 94 11.17 15.68 -32.10
CA GLU A 94 9.94 15.12 -32.69
C GLU A 94 9.35 13.94 -31.90
N SER A 95 10.18 13.24 -31.13
CA SER A 95 9.79 12.10 -30.29
C SER A 95 9.71 12.45 -28.80
N CYS A 96 9.75 13.73 -28.42
CA CYS A 96 9.64 14.16 -27.03
C CYS A 96 8.60 15.28 -26.89
N GLU A 97 7.58 15.06 -26.08
CA GLU A 97 6.53 16.05 -25.80
C GLU A 97 6.57 16.46 -24.32
N PHE A 98 6.20 17.71 -24.05
CA PHE A 98 6.04 18.24 -22.68
C PHE A 98 4.65 18.86 -22.51
N VAL A 99 3.93 18.47 -21.47
CA VAL A 99 2.51 18.80 -21.26
C VAL A 99 2.27 19.27 -19.83
N VAL A 100 1.39 20.25 -19.66
CA VAL A 100 0.91 20.63 -18.33
C VAL A 100 -0.19 19.65 -17.92
N ALA A 101 0.04 18.86 -16.87
CA ALA A 101 -0.95 17.92 -16.34
C ALA A 101 -0.79 17.74 -14.83
N ASP A 102 -1.90 17.38 -14.17
CA ASP A 102 -1.94 17.06 -12.75
C ASP A 102 -1.64 15.57 -12.54
N ALA A 103 -0.59 15.26 -11.79
CA ALA A 103 -0.18 13.89 -11.49
C ALA A 103 -1.24 13.09 -10.72
N LEU A 104 -2.14 13.75 -9.99
CA LEU A 104 -3.27 13.09 -9.30
C LEU A 104 -4.43 12.75 -10.24
N LYS A 105 -4.40 13.25 -11.48
CA LYS A 105 -5.41 12.98 -12.54
C LYS A 105 -4.77 12.36 -13.78
N LEU A 106 -3.61 11.73 -13.61
CA LEU A 106 -2.78 11.26 -14.72
C LEU A 106 -3.51 10.25 -15.59
N GLN A 107 -4.25 9.31 -15.01
CA GLN A 107 -4.97 8.27 -15.75
C GLN A 107 -6.10 8.85 -16.60
N ASP A 108 -6.85 9.81 -16.06
CA ASP A 108 -7.95 10.46 -16.79
C ASP A 108 -7.40 11.28 -17.94
N TRP A 109 -6.37 12.10 -17.69
CA TRP A 109 -5.65 12.82 -18.73
C TRP A 109 -5.08 11.88 -19.80
N TRP A 110 -4.49 10.75 -19.42
CA TRP A 110 -3.94 9.75 -20.34
C TRP A 110 -5.01 9.17 -21.27
N LYS A 111 -6.23 8.94 -20.77
CA LYS A 111 -7.37 8.49 -21.58
C LYS A 111 -7.88 9.61 -22.49
N GLU A 112 -8.09 10.80 -21.96
CA GLU A 112 -8.60 11.96 -22.71
C GLU A 112 -7.67 12.37 -23.86
N ALA A 113 -6.36 12.23 -23.67
CA ALA A 113 -5.35 12.47 -24.71
C ALA A 113 -5.26 11.34 -25.77
N GLY A 114 -6.08 10.28 -25.66
CA GLY A 114 -6.07 9.13 -26.56
C GLY A 114 -4.82 8.24 -26.42
N HIS A 115 -4.03 8.42 -25.35
CA HIS A 115 -2.81 7.65 -25.13
C HIS A 115 -3.10 6.20 -24.73
N ALA A 116 -4.19 5.97 -23.99
CA ALA A 116 -4.63 4.62 -23.60
C ALA A 116 -4.96 3.70 -24.79
N GLU A 117 -5.37 4.27 -25.93
CA GLU A 117 -5.68 3.53 -27.16
C GLU A 117 -4.44 3.32 -28.03
N LYS A 118 -3.43 4.18 -27.85
CA LYS A 118 -2.21 4.23 -28.64
C LYS A 118 -1.09 3.36 -28.06
N TYR A 119 -0.95 3.35 -26.73
CA TYR A 119 0.14 2.69 -26.01
C TYR A 119 -0.39 1.57 -25.12
N HIS A 120 0.27 0.41 -25.19
CA HIS A 120 -0.10 -0.82 -24.49
C HIS A 120 0.89 -1.18 -23.39
N LYS A 121 2.16 -0.76 -23.53
CA LYS A 121 3.23 -1.10 -22.60
C LYS A 121 4.06 0.12 -22.19
N PRO A 122 3.45 1.08 -21.45
CA PRO A 122 4.15 2.28 -21.01
C PRO A 122 5.17 2.01 -19.88
N LEU A 123 6.30 2.72 -19.92
CA LEU A 123 7.23 2.87 -18.80
C LEU A 123 6.96 4.23 -18.12
N VAL A 124 6.37 4.20 -16.93
CA VAL A 124 5.97 5.40 -16.19
C VAL A 124 6.99 5.72 -15.11
N ILE A 125 7.55 6.92 -15.09
CA ILE A 125 8.71 7.25 -14.27
C ILE A 125 8.46 8.51 -13.44
N CYS A 126 8.94 8.53 -12.19
CA CYS A 126 8.97 9.74 -11.35
C CYS A 126 10.30 9.77 -10.61
N VAL A 127 11.28 10.43 -11.22
CA VAL A 127 12.71 10.27 -10.90
C VAL A 127 13.30 11.51 -10.24
N ASN A 128 14.53 11.38 -9.73
CA ASN A 128 15.30 12.46 -9.12
C ASN A 128 14.61 13.09 -7.90
N ASN A 129 14.04 12.24 -7.04
CA ASN A 129 13.44 12.60 -5.76
C ASN A 129 12.17 13.46 -5.88
N THR A 130 11.52 13.46 -7.04
CA THR A 130 10.29 14.22 -7.31
C THR A 130 9.12 13.83 -6.41
N LEU A 131 8.92 12.54 -6.08
CA LEU A 131 7.89 12.17 -5.10
C LEU A 131 8.16 12.78 -3.72
N ASN A 132 9.43 12.87 -3.31
CA ASN A 132 9.79 13.33 -1.96
C ASN A 132 9.69 14.84 -1.77
N ILE A 133 9.56 15.62 -2.85
CA ILE A 133 9.27 17.06 -2.78
C ILE A 133 7.78 17.36 -2.72
N MET A 134 6.91 16.41 -3.11
CA MET A 134 5.46 16.57 -3.00
C MET A 134 5.00 16.51 -1.54
N PRO A 135 3.89 17.17 -1.17
CA PRO A 135 3.24 16.96 0.13
C PRO A 135 3.00 15.47 0.38
N HIS A 136 3.27 15.02 1.61
CA HIS A 136 3.30 13.60 1.97
C HIS A 136 2.00 12.88 1.61
N GLU A 137 0.87 13.54 1.84
CA GLU A 137 -0.49 13.08 1.60
C GLU A 137 -0.82 12.82 0.13
N LEU A 138 -0.09 13.44 -0.82
CA LEU A 138 -0.37 13.30 -2.26
C LEU A 138 0.43 12.16 -2.91
N ARG A 139 1.56 11.77 -2.32
CA ARG A 139 2.55 10.87 -2.94
C ARG A 139 1.96 9.50 -3.29
N GLY A 140 1.20 8.91 -2.37
CA GLY A 140 0.53 7.63 -2.61
C GLY A 140 -0.45 7.70 -3.78
N GLY A 141 -1.25 8.77 -3.85
CA GLY A 141 -2.18 8.98 -4.97
C GLY A 141 -1.46 9.14 -6.31
N VAL A 142 -0.29 9.78 -6.35
CA VAL A 142 0.52 9.86 -7.57
C VAL A 142 1.05 8.47 -7.97
N VAL A 143 1.52 7.67 -7.01
CA VAL A 143 1.96 6.28 -7.29
C VAL A 143 0.80 5.44 -7.82
N ASP A 144 -0.40 5.56 -7.25
CA ASP A 144 -1.61 4.88 -7.73
C ASP A 144 -1.90 5.25 -9.19
N GLN A 145 -1.83 6.54 -9.53
CA GLN A 145 -2.02 7.04 -10.89
C GLN A 145 -0.93 6.54 -11.86
N MET A 146 0.32 6.45 -11.42
CA MET A 146 1.41 5.87 -12.22
C MET A 146 1.14 4.40 -12.56
N ILE A 147 0.75 3.59 -11.58
CA ILE A 147 0.41 2.16 -11.77
C ILE A 147 -0.81 2.02 -12.68
N ALA A 148 -1.80 2.89 -12.51
CA ALA A 148 -3.02 2.89 -13.31
C ALA A 148 -2.76 3.21 -14.79
N VAL A 149 -1.77 4.05 -15.09
CA VAL A 149 -1.29 4.31 -16.46
C VAL A 149 -0.39 3.19 -16.97
N ALA A 150 0.48 2.64 -16.12
CA ALA A 150 1.34 1.50 -16.46
C ALA A 150 0.52 0.29 -16.94
N GLY A 151 -0.64 0.05 -16.32
CA GLY A 151 -1.51 -1.06 -16.69
C GLY A 151 -0.92 -2.43 -16.31
N SER A 152 -1.38 -3.49 -16.98
CA SER A 152 -0.94 -4.87 -16.69
C SER A 152 0.42 -5.23 -17.30
N GLU A 153 0.84 -4.55 -18.36
CA GLU A 153 2.06 -4.86 -19.12
C GLU A 153 3.18 -3.85 -18.87
N GLY A 154 2.84 -2.65 -18.39
CA GLY A 154 3.80 -1.57 -18.16
C GLY A 154 4.59 -1.72 -16.86
N LEU A 155 5.52 -0.80 -16.65
CA LEU A 155 6.39 -0.77 -15.48
C LEU A 155 6.47 0.66 -14.93
N CYS A 156 6.57 0.78 -13.62
CA CYS A 156 6.87 2.03 -12.94
C CYS A 156 8.33 2.07 -12.49
N MET A 157 8.94 3.25 -12.52
CA MET A 157 10.24 3.52 -11.89
C MET A 157 10.21 4.82 -11.11
N VAL A 158 10.57 4.77 -9.82
CA VAL A 158 10.76 5.97 -9.00
C VAL A 158 12.19 6.05 -8.51
N SER A 159 12.66 7.25 -8.19
CA SER A 159 13.93 7.39 -7.49
C SER A 159 13.94 8.45 -6.40
N TYR A 160 14.75 8.16 -5.38
CA TYR A 160 14.91 8.95 -4.15
C TYR A 160 16.37 9.25 -3.91
N TRP A 161 16.66 10.29 -3.14
CA TRP A 161 18.02 10.53 -2.67
C TRP A 161 18.44 9.55 -1.59
N ASN A 162 19.64 8.98 -1.74
CA ASN A 162 20.14 7.90 -0.89
C ASN A 162 20.74 8.44 0.41
N GLY A 163 20.05 8.18 1.53
CA GLY A 163 20.39 8.61 2.88
C GLY A 163 21.82 8.35 3.32
N TYR A 164 22.48 7.31 2.80
CA TYR A 164 23.90 7.04 3.10
C TYR A 164 24.85 8.14 2.61
N PHE A 165 24.40 8.98 1.67
CA PHE A 165 25.17 10.10 1.12
C PHE A 165 24.68 11.47 1.62
N PHE A 166 23.77 11.53 2.60
CA PHE A 166 23.21 12.79 3.09
C PHE A 166 24.30 13.77 3.57
N ALA A 167 25.29 13.30 4.34
CA ALA A 167 26.41 14.13 4.77
C ALA A 167 27.25 14.67 3.61
N HIS A 168 27.45 13.86 2.57
CA HIS A 168 28.12 14.32 1.36
C HIS A 168 27.32 15.44 0.68
N ALA A 169 26.00 15.30 0.56
CA ALA A 169 25.13 16.30 -0.05
C ALA A 169 25.08 17.62 0.75
N VAL A 170 24.93 17.56 2.07
CA VAL A 170 24.94 18.74 2.96
C VAL A 170 26.24 19.52 2.79
N MET A 171 27.38 18.83 2.89
CA MET A 171 28.69 19.49 2.93
C MET A 171 29.18 19.95 1.56
N ASN A 172 28.90 19.19 0.50
CA ASN A 172 29.47 19.43 -0.82
C ASN A 172 28.52 20.09 -1.81
N TYR A 173 27.22 20.11 -1.54
CA TYR A 173 26.23 20.73 -2.40
C TYR A 173 25.46 21.83 -1.68
N TYR A 174 24.61 21.51 -0.70
CA TYR A 174 23.70 22.51 -0.11
C TYR A 174 24.46 23.69 0.50
N LYS A 175 25.51 23.42 1.28
CA LYS A 175 26.34 24.47 1.90
C LYS A 175 27.04 25.39 0.87
N LYS A 176 27.30 24.90 -0.34
CA LYS A 176 27.93 25.67 -1.42
C LYS A 176 26.91 26.40 -2.32
N ASN A 177 25.62 26.14 -2.12
CA ASN A 177 24.55 26.65 -2.96
C ASN A 177 23.49 27.41 -2.13
N ALA A 178 23.93 28.44 -1.39
CA ALA A 178 23.05 29.27 -0.58
C ALA A 178 21.99 30.01 -1.41
N GLN A 179 22.25 30.28 -2.69
CA GLN A 179 21.27 30.83 -3.64
C GLN A 179 20.09 29.89 -3.91
N LEU A 180 20.27 28.57 -3.71
CA LEU A 180 19.22 27.57 -3.89
C LEU A 180 18.42 27.36 -2.61
N CYS A 181 19.12 27.14 -1.49
CA CYS A 181 18.51 26.67 -0.25
C CYS A 181 18.55 27.67 0.91
N GLY A 182 19.13 28.85 0.71
CA GLY A 182 19.43 29.80 1.79
C GLY A 182 20.69 29.42 2.56
N GLU A 183 21.17 30.35 3.39
CA GLU A 183 22.23 30.07 4.35
C GLU A 183 21.69 29.25 5.53
N PHE A 184 22.49 28.33 6.06
CA PHE A 184 22.12 27.52 7.22
C PHE A 184 23.33 27.07 8.02
N GLU A 185 23.09 26.80 9.30
CA GLU A 185 24.07 26.23 10.24
C GLU A 185 23.81 24.75 10.48
N VAL A 186 24.82 23.91 10.27
CA VAL A 186 24.71 22.43 10.32
C VAL A 186 24.31 21.88 11.69
N HIS A 187 24.55 22.61 12.79
CA HIS A 187 24.19 22.15 14.13
C HIS A 187 22.75 22.47 14.51
N ASN A 188 22.13 23.43 13.83
CA ASN A 188 20.80 23.94 14.16
C ASN A 188 19.73 23.48 13.14
N HIS A 189 20.14 23.25 11.89
CA HIS A 189 19.22 23.07 10.76
C HIS A 189 19.27 21.67 10.14
N VAL A 190 20.21 20.83 10.58
CA VAL A 190 20.40 19.48 10.04
C VAL A 190 20.14 18.46 11.14
N ASP A 191 19.16 17.59 10.91
CA ASP A 191 18.93 16.37 11.68
C ASP A 191 19.69 15.24 10.97
N TRP A 192 20.83 14.85 11.54
CA TRP A 192 21.70 13.82 10.96
C TRP A 192 21.10 12.42 11.07
N ASP A 193 20.35 12.15 12.13
CA ASP A 193 19.75 10.83 12.40
C ASP A 193 18.57 10.58 11.47
N LYS A 194 17.73 11.60 11.23
CA LYS A 194 16.62 11.54 10.28
C LYS A 194 17.02 11.91 8.86
N ARG A 195 18.24 12.42 8.66
CA ARG A 195 18.76 12.90 7.36
C ARG A 195 17.86 13.96 6.73
N ILE A 196 17.48 14.94 7.54
CA ILE A 196 16.63 16.06 7.17
C ILE A 196 17.43 17.36 7.29
N LEU A 197 17.34 18.22 6.28
CA LEU A 197 17.81 19.61 6.33
C LEU A 197 16.60 20.52 6.16
N ILE A 198 16.40 21.45 7.09
CA ILE A 198 15.41 22.53 7.02
C ILE A 198 16.11 23.86 7.25
N THR A 199 16.18 24.72 6.25
CA THR A 199 16.86 26.02 6.35
C THR A 199 15.92 27.11 6.87
N PRO A 200 16.44 28.28 7.31
CA PRO A 200 15.62 29.42 7.71
C PRO A 200 14.68 29.95 6.62
N THR A 201 14.99 29.70 5.34
CA THR A 201 14.13 30.06 4.21
C THR A 201 13.04 29.02 3.94
N ASN A 202 12.88 28.04 4.85
CA ASN A 202 11.99 26.89 4.73
C ASN A 202 12.31 25.95 3.55
N TYR A 203 13.52 26.02 3.01
CA TYR A 203 13.99 24.97 2.10
C TYR A 203 14.12 23.67 2.91
N MET A 204 13.53 22.59 2.41
CA MET A 204 13.60 21.27 3.04
C MET A 204 14.11 20.23 2.07
N THR A 205 14.97 19.34 2.55
CA THR A 205 15.28 18.06 1.89
C THR A 205 15.34 16.93 2.90
N HIS A 206 14.91 15.74 2.48
CA HIS A 206 14.92 14.52 3.27
C HIS A 206 15.49 13.39 2.42
N TRP A 207 16.49 12.68 2.97
CA TRP A 207 17.20 11.62 2.27
C TRP A 207 17.00 10.28 3.00
N GLN A 208 16.35 9.34 2.33
CA GLN A 208 15.94 8.07 2.93
C GLN A 208 16.93 6.95 2.61
N THR A 209 17.08 5.99 3.51
CA THR A 209 17.81 4.75 3.23
C THR A 209 16.97 3.83 2.32
N PRO A 210 17.58 2.82 1.65
CA PRO A 210 16.82 1.85 0.85
C PRO A 210 15.71 1.13 1.61
N LEU A 211 15.93 0.82 2.89
CA LEU A 211 14.93 0.18 3.76
C LEU A 211 13.77 1.12 4.09
N GLU A 212 14.05 2.40 4.31
CA GLU A 212 13.02 3.42 4.54
C GLU A 212 12.22 3.73 3.27
N VAL A 213 12.86 3.71 2.09
CA VAL A 213 12.14 3.80 0.80
C VAL A 213 11.24 2.59 0.59
N GLN A 214 11.71 1.39 0.92
CA GLN A 214 10.88 0.18 0.86
C GLN A 214 9.66 0.29 1.79
N ALA A 215 9.87 0.71 3.04
CA ALA A 215 8.77 0.93 4.00
C ALA A 215 7.80 2.01 3.51
N LEU A 216 8.32 3.10 2.94
CA LEU A 216 7.52 4.19 2.39
C LEU A 216 6.65 3.70 1.23
N LEU A 217 7.21 2.98 0.27
CA LEU A 217 6.43 2.44 -0.85
C LEU A 217 5.36 1.44 -0.39
N ARG A 218 5.65 0.64 0.65
CA ARG A 218 4.62 -0.23 1.25
C ARG A 218 3.45 0.56 1.82
N SER A 219 3.68 1.75 2.39
CA SER A 219 2.59 2.64 2.83
C SER A 219 1.73 3.16 1.66
N TYR A 220 2.29 3.15 0.44
CA TYR A 220 1.56 3.43 -0.81
C TYR A 220 1.04 2.16 -1.49
N ASP A 221 0.93 1.05 -0.74
CA ASP A 221 0.51 -0.26 -1.26
C ASP A 221 1.44 -0.83 -2.35
N VAL A 222 2.74 -0.52 -2.31
CA VAL A 222 3.75 -1.07 -3.23
C VAL A 222 4.81 -1.84 -2.43
N ASP A 223 4.75 -3.17 -2.50
CA ASP A 223 5.71 -4.07 -1.84
C ASP A 223 6.75 -4.60 -2.85
N VAL A 224 7.98 -4.09 -2.74
CA VAL A 224 9.14 -4.54 -3.53
C VAL A 224 10.17 -5.15 -2.58
N PRO A 225 10.12 -6.47 -2.31
CA PRO A 225 10.98 -7.09 -1.30
C PRO A 225 12.44 -7.20 -1.77
N THR A 226 12.66 -7.35 -3.08
CA THR A 226 13.98 -7.61 -3.66
C THR A 226 14.86 -6.37 -3.65
N MET A 227 15.99 -6.44 -2.93
CA MET A 227 17.10 -5.48 -3.05
C MET A 227 18.27 -6.13 -3.77
N VAL A 228 18.81 -5.47 -4.79
CA VAL A 228 19.94 -5.98 -5.59
C VAL A 228 21.19 -5.15 -5.36
N LYS A 229 22.35 -5.76 -5.64
CA LYS A 229 23.63 -5.05 -5.66
C LYS A 229 23.64 -4.05 -6.83
N SER A 230 24.38 -2.96 -6.66
CA SER A 230 24.41 -1.84 -7.61
C SER A 230 24.85 -2.22 -9.02
N ASP A 231 25.63 -3.29 -9.17
CA ASP A 231 26.17 -3.80 -10.43
C ASP A 231 25.34 -4.95 -11.05
N ASP A 232 24.28 -5.42 -10.36
CA ASP A 232 23.43 -6.49 -10.89
C ASP A 232 22.37 -5.94 -11.85
N LEU A 233 22.68 -6.05 -13.13
CA LEU A 233 21.83 -5.64 -14.24
C LEU A 233 20.88 -6.75 -14.73
N SER A 234 20.89 -7.93 -14.10
CA SER A 234 20.06 -9.08 -14.53
C SER A 234 18.57 -8.91 -14.22
N LYS A 235 18.22 -7.93 -13.38
CA LYS A 235 16.85 -7.66 -12.91
C LYS A 235 16.17 -6.49 -13.62
N THR A 236 16.82 -5.87 -14.60
CA THR A 236 16.22 -4.78 -15.39
C THR A 236 14.91 -5.24 -16.04
N GLY A 237 13.83 -4.48 -15.82
CA GLY A 237 12.48 -4.82 -16.28
C GLY A 237 11.62 -5.63 -15.29
N THR A 238 12.12 -5.92 -14.09
CA THR A 238 11.35 -6.58 -13.01
C THR A 238 11.35 -5.74 -11.73
N ALA A 239 10.45 -6.04 -10.78
CA ALA A 239 10.37 -5.31 -9.53
C ALA A 239 11.61 -5.54 -8.63
N HIS A 240 12.32 -4.47 -8.30
CA HIS A 240 13.48 -4.49 -7.41
C HIS A 240 13.88 -3.08 -6.95
N ILE A 241 14.69 -3.02 -5.89
CA ILE A 241 15.35 -1.81 -5.39
C ILE A 241 16.85 -1.91 -5.66
N ARG A 242 17.42 -0.88 -6.29
CA ARG A 242 18.87 -0.75 -6.54
C ARG A 242 19.35 0.63 -6.12
N SER A 243 20.50 0.70 -5.46
CA SER A 243 21.17 1.97 -5.20
C SER A 243 22.31 2.17 -6.19
N GLU A 244 22.43 3.36 -6.77
CA GLU A 244 23.51 3.71 -7.67
C GLU A 244 23.76 5.23 -7.61
N ALA A 245 25.04 5.62 -7.55
CA ALA A 245 25.45 7.00 -7.22
C ALA A 245 24.71 7.51 -5.97
N LEU A 246 24.17 8.74 -6.01
CA LEU A 246 23.40 9.35 -4.91
C LEU A 246 21.92 8.93 -4.87
N ALA A 247 21.48 7.98 -5.71
CA ALA A 247 20.07 7.62 -5.83
C ALA A 247 19.76 6.19 -5.36
N ILE A 248 18.52 6.02 -4.94
CA ILE A 248 17.83 4.75 -4.78
C ILE A 248 16.80 4.70 -5.91
N PHE A 249 16.88 3.67 -6.74
CA PHE A 249 15.93 3.39 -7.80
C PHE A 249 15.03 2.23 -7.38
N VAL A 250 13.73 2.37 -7.63
CA VAL A 250 12.76 1.32 -7.38
C VAL A 250 11.94 1.09 -8.64
N TRP A 251 11.96 -0.14 -9.13
CA TRP A 251 11.07 -0.62 -10.17
C TRP A 251 9.96 -1.44 -9.55
N PHE A 252 8.75 -1.25 -10.06
CA PHE A 252 7.56 -1.97 -9.60
C PHE A 252 6.49 -1.96 -10.69
N ASP A 253 5.60 -2.93 -10.62
CA ASP A 253 4.44 -3.05 -11.49
C ASP A 253 3.18 -3.23 -10.63
N ARG A 254 2.05 -3.50 -11.28
CA ARG A 254 0.79 -3.72 -10.58
C ARG A 254 0.80 -4.94 -9.65
N ASN A 255 1.64 -5.94 -9.92
CA ASN A 255 1.75 -7.15 -9.11
C ASN A 255 2.42 -6.88 -7.75
N CYS A 256 3.09 -5.75 -7.60
CA CYS A 256 3.66 -5.31 -6.33
C CYS A 256 2.62 -4.78 -5.34
N THR A 257 1.34 -4.66 -5.75
CA THR A 257 0.28 -4.05 -4.94
C THR A 257 -0.75 -5.04 -4.41
N SER A 258 -1.56 -4.64 -3.42
CA SER A 258 -2.79 -5.37 -3.09
C SER A 258 -4.01 -4.83 -3.85
N GLN A 259 -3.92 -3.61 -4.41
CA GLN A 259 -5.04 -2.82 -4.94
C GLN A 259 -6.09 -2.43 -3.89
N ALA A 260 -5.89 -2.81 -2.61
CA ALA A 260 -6.83 -2.53 -1.55
C ALA A 260 -6.87 -1.03 -1.24
N LYS A 261 -5.70 -0.37 -1.15
CA LYS A 261 -5.62 1.06 -0.80
C LYS A 261 -6.49 1.94 -1.70
N GLY A 262 -6.32 1.83 -3.01
CA GLY A 262 -7.07 2.65 -3.97
C GLY A 262 -8.58 2.42 -3.89
N TYR A 263 -9.03 1.19 -3.60
CA TYR A 263 -10.44 0.89 -3.35
C TYR A 263 -10.93 1.60 -2.09
N TYR A 264 -10.27 1.37 -0.95
CA TYR A 264 -10.71 1.89 0.35
C TYR A 264 -10.61 3.42 0.46
N ASP A 265 -9.66 4.06 -0.23
CA ASP A 265 -9.53 5.53 -0.22
C ASP A 265 -10.53 6.24 -1.18
N SER A 266 -11.30 5.51 -2.00
CA SER A 266 -12.32 6.10 -2.88
C SER A 266 -13.49 6.69 -2.10
N ASP A 267 -14.11 7.77 -2.61
CA ASP A 267 -15.25 8.44 -1.96
C ASP A 267 -16.45 7.52 -1.78
N ASP A 268 -16.74 6.68 -2.78
CA ASP A 268 -17.81 5.70 -2.71
C ASP A 268 -17.53 4.64 -1.64
N ALA A 269 -16.29 4.12 -1.54
CA ALA A 269 -15.95 3.14 -0.51
C ALA A 269 -16.03 3.76 0.89
N GLN A 270 -15.49 4.97 1.10
CA GLN A 270 -15.60 5.66 2.38
C GLN A 270 -17.06 5.85 2.80
N THR A 271 -17.92 6.24 1.87
CA THR A 271 -19.36 6.39 2.10
C THR A 271 -20.04 5.05 2.38
N PHE A 272 -19.68 4.02 1.63
CA PHE A 272 -20.23 2.67 1.76
C PHE A 272 -19.90 2.07 3.12
N TYR A 273 -18.62 2.03 3.49
CA TYR A 273 -18.18 1.45 4.74
C TYR A 273 -18.74 2.22 5.93
N SER A 274 -18.65 3.56 5.94
CA SER A 274 -19.16 4.37 7.07
C SER A 274 -20.68 4.28 7.27
N LYS A 275 -21.47 4.19 6.19
CA LYS A 275 -22.94 4.29 6.27
C LYS A 275 -23.68 2.96 6.16
N ILE A 276 -23.09 1.93 5.59
CA ILE A 276 -23.74 0.61 5.43
C ILE A 276 -23.12 -0.42 6.37
N TRP A 277 -21.79 -0.51 6.43
CA TRP A 277 -21.11 -1.42 7.37
C TRP A 277 -21.10 -0.87 8.80
N GLY A 278 -20.70 0.39 8.97
CA GLY A 278 -20.54 1.00 10.29
C GLY A 278 -19.34 1.93 10.32
N GLU A 279 -19.30 2.83 11.31
CA GLU A 279 -18.15 3.72 11.49
C GLU A 279 -17.08 3.14 12.43
N ASP A 280 -17.45 2.19 13.28
CA ASP A 280 -16.56 1.56 14.26
C ASP A 280 -16.33 0.07 13.93
N GLU A 281 -17.36 -0.66 13.51
CA GLU A 281 -17.29 -2.09 13.16
C GLU A 281 -17.16 -2.29 11.63
N LEU A 282 -16.07 -2.90 11.16
CA LEU A 282 -15.76 -3.10 9.73
C LEU A 282 -15.33 -4.54 9.39
N HIS A 283 -16.08 -5.53 9.84
CA HIS A 283 -15.73 -6.94 9.67
C HIS A 283 -16.99 -7.81 9.60
N VAL A 284 -16.83 -9.11 9.37
CA VAL A 284 -17.97 -10.04 9.32
C VAL A 284 -18.57 -10.22 10.73
N GLY A 285 -19.89 -10.34 10.82
CA GLY A 285 -20.65 -10.49 12.07
C GLY A 285 -21.08 -11.92 12.39
N ARG A 286 -21.26 -12.23 13.69
CA ARG A 286 -21.72 -13.50 14.26
C ARG A 286 -23.25 -13.54 14.45
N TYR A 287 -23.98 -13.84 13.38
CA TYR A 287 -25.45 -13.97 13.36
C TYR A 287 -25.95 -15.19 14.11
N ASP A 288 -25.12 -16.22 14.26
CA ASP A 288 -25.40 -17.37 15.11
C ASP A 288 -25.55 -17.02 16.60
N LEU A 289 -25.09 -15.83 17.00
CA LEU A 289 -25.24 -15.29 18.36
C LEU A 289 -26.44 -14.36 18.53
N LEU A 290 -27.14 -14.00 17.44
CA LEU A 290 -28.36 -13.20 17.54
C LEU A 290 -29.50 -14.01 18.15
N SER A 291 -30.17 -13.43 19.14
CA SER A 291 -31.38 -14.02 19.72
C SER A 291 -32.56 -13.94 18.75
N GLU A 292 -33.58 -14.77 18.95
CA GLU A 292 -34.82 -14.69 18.16
C GLU A 292 -35.56 -13.36 18.37
N GLU A 293 -35.40 -12.75 19.54
CA GLU A 293 -35.93 -11.41 19.83
C GLU A 293 -35.22 -10.34 18.98
N ASP A 294 -33.89 -10.42 18.85
CA ASP A 294 -33.11 -9.51 18.03
C ASP A 294 -33.53 -9.59 16.56
N LYS A 295 -33.67 -10.81 16.02
CA LYS A 295 -34.09 -11.03 14.64
C LYS A 295 -35.50 -10.50 14.36
N ALA A 296 -36.38 -10.53 15.36
CA ALA A 296 -37.76 -10.06 15.22
C ALA A 296 -37.91 -8.54 15.34
N ASN A 297 -37.08 -7.89 16.17
CA ASN A 297 -37.27 -6.50 16.55
C ASN A 297 -36.29 -5.51 15.89
N LEU A 298 -35.10 -5.96 15.49
CA LEU A 298 -34.10 -5.10 14.87
C LEU A 298 -34.27 -5.04 13.36
N THR A 299 -34.05 -3.87 12.77
CA THR A 299 -33.88 -3.72 11.32
C THR A 299 -32.66 -4.53 10.85
N LEU A 300 -32.60 -4.85 9.56
CA LEU A 300 -31.49 -5.63 9.01
C LEU A 300 -30.12 -4.97 9.25
N LYS A 301 -30.06 -3.65 9.15
CA LYS A 301 -28.87 -2.86 9.47
C LYS A 301 -28.47 -2.95 10.94
N GLU A 302 -29.42 -2.86 11.86
CA GLU A 302 -29.15 -3.04 13.30
C GLU A 302 -28.71 -4.48 13.62
N GLN A 303 -29.23 -5.47 12.91
CA GLN A 303 -28.77 -6.86 13.03
C GLN A 303 -27.33 -7.04 12.53
N ILE A 304 -26.92 -6.34 11.47
CA ILE A 304 -25.52 -6.33 11.00
C ILE A 304 -24.61 -5.82 12.12
N HIS A 305 -24.85 -4.60 12.61
CA HIS A 305 -24.01 -4.01 13.66
C HIS A 305 -23.97 -4.88 14.93
N LYS A 306 -25.12 -5.44 15.35
CA LYS A 306 -25.16 -6.29 16.55
C LYS A 306 -24.39 -7.60 16.35
N ALA A 307 -24.48 -8.21 15.16
CA ALA A 307 -23.70 -9.40 14.83
C ALA A 307 -22.19 -9.10 14.78
N GLU A 308 -21.80 -7.94 14.25
CA GLU A 308 -20.43 -7.47 14.25
C GLU A 308 -19.91 -7.27 15.67
N GLU A 309 -20.65 -6.55 16.52
CA GLU A 309 -20.29 -6.38 17.94
C GLU A 309 -20.11 -7.72 18.66
N HIS A 310 -20.97 -8.71 18.38
CA HIS A 310 -20.80 -10.05 18.94
C HIS A 310 -19.48 -10.71 18.53
N HIS A 311 -19.02 -10.49 17.29
CA HIS A 311 -17.73 -11.01 16.83
C HIS A 311 -16.56 -10.29 17.51
N GLU A 312 -16.61 -8.96 17.61
CA GLU A 312 -15.61 -8.18 18.35
C GLU A 312 -15.50 -8.66 19.81
N LEU A 313 -16.63 -8.79 20.51
CA LEU A 313 -16.66 -9.21 21.91
C LEU A 313 -16.09 -10.63 22.09
N ALA A 314 -16.34 -11.53 21.15
CA ALA A 314 -15.74 -12.86 21.17
C ALA A 314 -14.19 -12.80 21.04
N LEU A 315 -13.68 -11.89 20.21
CA LEU A 315 -12.23 -11.65 20.10
C LEU A 315 -11.68 -11.01 21.39
N VAL A 316 -12.37 -10.02 21.95
CA VAL A 316 -12.02 -9.36 23.23
C VAL A 316 -11.93 -10.38 24.37
N ASP A 317 -12.89 -11.28 24.50
CA ASP A 317 -12.88 -12.32 25.53
C ASP A 317 -11.72 -13.32 25.33
N LYS A 318 -11.37 -13.62 24.07
CA LYS A 318 -10.18 -14.43 23.77
C LYS A 318 -8.89 -13.70 24.15
N ILE A 319 -8.78 -12.40 23.87
CA ILE A 319 -7.64 -11.58 24.30
C ILE A 319 -7.55 -11.56 25.84
N ARG A 320 -8.66 -11.28 26.51
CA ARG A 320 -8.76 -11.25 27.98
C ARG A 320 -8.31 -12.57 28.60
N SER A 321 -8.79 -13.69 28.10
CA SER A 321 -8.47 -15.02 28.64
C SER A 321 -7.03 -15.48 28.38
N ARG A 322 -6.41 -15.07 27.25
CA ARG A 322 -5.06 -15.51 26.86
C ARG A 322 -3.95 -14.56 27.31
N CYS A 323 -4.23 -13.27 27.41
CA CYS A 323 -3.21 -12.24 27.55
C CYS A 323 -3.21 -11.57 28.94
N LEU A 324 -4.32 -11.59 29.66
CA LEU A 324 -4.42 -10.94 30.97
C LEU A 324 -4.29 -11.95 32.13
N SER A 325 -3.54 -11.54 33.15
CA SER A 325 -3.54 -12.19 34.46
C SER A 325 -4.25 -11.29 35.48
N LYS A 326 -4.57 -11.83 36.66
CA LYS A 326 -5.29 -11.10 37.72
C LYS A 326 -4.65 -9.77 38.16
N ASN A 327 -3.34 -9.58 37.91
CA ASN A 327 -2.58 -8.40 38.29
C ASN A 327 -2.07 -7.59 37.08
N SER A 328 -2.70 -7.71 35.92
CA SER A 328 -2.28 -6.97 34.73
C SER A 328 -2.65 -5.48 34.82
N HIS A 329 -1.80 -4.60 34.28
CA HIS A 329 -2.02 -3.15 34.20
C HIS A 329 -2.45 -2.69 32.80
N GLY A 330 -3.06 -3.59 32.01
CA GLY A 330 -3.38 -3.39 30.60
C GLY A 330 -2.31 -3.96 29.66
N LEU A 331 -2.63 -4.00 28.37
CA LEU A 331 -1.83 -4.60 27.30
C LEU A 331 -1.24 -3.53 26.38
N ARG A 332 -0.05 -3.83 25.84
CA ARG A 332 0.49 -3.18 24.64
C ARG A 332 -0.06 -3.89 23.41
N VAL A 333 -1.00 -3.26 22.73
CA VAL A 333 -1.76 -3.82 21.61
C VAL A 333 -1.24 -3.24 20.30
N ILE A 334 -1.06 -4.09 19.29
CA ILE A 334 -0.91 -3.65 17.89
C ILE A 334 -2.07 -4.20 17.09
N ASP A 335 -2.77 -3.34 16.35
CA ASP A 335 -3.87 -3.71 15.47
C ASP A 335 -3.46 -3.58 14.00
N MET A 336 -3.37 -4.71 13.29
CA MET A 336 -2.98 -4.80 11.89
C MET A 336 -4.21 -4.69 10.97
N GLY A 337 -4.31 -3.59 10.23
CA GLY A 337 -5.48 -3.28 9.41
C GLY A 337 -6.59 -2.69 10.25
N CYS A 338 -6.28 -1.62 10.99
CA CYS A 338 -7.18 -1.09 12.02
C CYS A 338 -8.40 -0.33 11.45
N GLY A 339 -8.44 -0.02 10.15
CA GLY A 339 -9.50 0.78 9.55
C GLY A 339 -9.74 2.10 10.29
N TYR A 340 -10.97 2.35 10.72
CA TYR A 340 -11.34 3.52 11.52
C TYR A 340 -10.91 3.42 13.00
N GLY A 341 -10.25 2.35 13.43
CA GLY A 341 -9.74 2.14 14.79
C GLY A 341 -10.80 1.71 15.83
N GLY A 342 -11.91 1.12 15.40
CA GLY A 342 -12.99 0.70 16.31
C GLY A 342 -12.54 -0.31 17.35
N LEU A 343 -11.84 -1.37 16.92
CA LEU A 343 -11.37 -2.45 17.81
C LEU A 343 -10.44 -1.96 18.92
N ILE A 344 -9.49 -1.06 18.60
CA ILE A 344 -8.61 -0.49 19.64
C ILE A 344 -9.37 0.39 20.64
N ARG A 345 -10.39 1.14 20.19
CA ARG A 345 -11.27 1.92 21.07
C ARG A 345 -12.14 1.00 21.93
N ARG A 346 -12.64 -0.11 21.38
CA ARG A 346 -13.38 -1.13 22.12
C ARG A 346 -12.51 -1.74 23.24
N LEU A 347 -11.29 -2.18 22.91
CA LEU A 347 -10.35 -2.71 23.89
C LEU A 347 -10.01 -1.69 24.99
N TYR A 348 -9.88 -0.42 24.63
CA TYR A 348 -9.65 0.66 25.59
C TYR A 348 -10.84 0.84 26.55
N LYS A 349 -12.07 0.94 26.04
CA LYS A 349 -13.31 1.04 26.83
C LYS A 349 -13.52 -0.17 27.76
N GLU A 350 -13.11 -1.36 27.31
CA GLU A 350 -13.17 -2.59 28.10
C GLU A 350 -12.06 -2.68 29.17
N GLY A 351 -11.15 -1.70 29.24
CA GLY A 351 -10.08 -1.63 30.23
C GLY A 351 -8.90 -2.56 29.96
N LEU A 352 -8.71 -3.01 28.71
CA LEU A 352 -7.64 -3.95 28.35
C LEU A 352 -6.36 -3.25 27.91
N VAL A 353 -6.37 -1.94 27.63
CA VAL A 353 -5.28 -1.24 26.96
C VAL A 353 -4.42 -0.47 27.95
N TRP A 354 -3.10 -0.72 27.92
CA TRP A 354 -2.09 0.19 28.45
C TRP A 354 -1.58 1.13 27.36
N LYS A 355 -1.36 0.61 26.15
CA LYS A 355 -1.07 1.38 24.93
C LYS A 355 -1.51 0.61 23.70
N ALA A 356 -2.15 1.26 22.74
CA ALA A 356 -2.54 0.65 21.47
C ALA A 356 -1.99 1.43 20.28
N ILE A 357 -1.53 0.70 19.27
CA ILE A 357 -1.12 1.26 17.97
C ILE A 357 -1.88 0.51 16.88
N GLY A 358 -2.75 1.20 16.16
CA GLY A 358 -3.33 0.68 14.92
C GLY A 358 -2.47 1.05 13.71
N CYS A 359 -2.39 0.18 12.71
CA CYS A 359 -1.82 0.51 11.41
C CYS A 359 -2.77 0.17 10.26
N ASP A 360 -2.85 1.06 9.27
CA ASP A 360 -3.64 0.84 8.06
C ASP A 360 -3.02 1.57 6.84
N ILE A 361 -3.22 1.01 5.64
CA ILE A 361 -2.75 1.61 4.38
C ILE A 361 -3.71 2.70 3.86
N SER A 362 -4.97 2.71 4.29
CA SER A 362 -5.91 3.78 4.00
C SER A 362 -5.58 5.02 4.82
N HIS A 363 -5.06 6.04 4.14
CA HIS A 363 -4.72 7.30 4.80
C HIS A 363 -5.98 8.03 5.29
N ARG A 364 -7.09 7.89 4.56
CA ARG A 364 -8.37 8.48 4.94
C ARG A 364 -8.93 7.84 6.19
N MET A 365 -8.95 6.50 6.26
CA MET A 365 -9.39 5.80 7.47
C MET A 365 -8.48 6.13 8.66
N CYS A 366 -7.16 6.15 8.46
CA CYS A 366 -6.21 6.56 9.49
C CYS A 366 -6.48 7.97 10.03
N ALA A 367 -6.77 8.94 9.16
CA ALA A 367 -7.08 10.30 9.58
C ALA A 367 -8.35 10.37 10.44
N HIS A 368 -9.40 9.64 10.06
CA HIS A 368 -10.62 9.53 10.85
C HIS A 368 -10.36 8.83 12.19
N ALA A 369 -9.60 7.74 12.19
CA ALA A 369 -9.23 7.00 13.40
C ALA A 369 -8.48 7.90 14.41
N ARG A 370 -7.50 8.68 13.96
CA ARG A 370 -6.79 9.65 14.81
C ARG A 370 -7.72 10.65 15.46
N LYS A 371 -8.65 11.22 14.68
CA LYS A 371 -9.63 12.17 15.19
C LYS A 371 -10.51 11.55 16.29
N ARG A 372 -11.09 10.37 16.02
CA ARG A 372 -11.96 9.68 16.98
C ARG A 372 -11.24 9.24 18.25
N ASN A 373 -9.97 8.83 18.11
CA ASN A 373 -9.15 8.50 19.27
C ASN A 373 -8.88 9.73 20.14
N ALA A 374 -8.58 10.88 19.53
CA ALA A 374 -8.39 12.12 20.26
C ALA A 374 -9.67 12.57 20.98
N ASP A 375 -10.83 12.48 20.30
CA ASP A 375 -12.13 12.81 20.88
C ASP A 375 -12.43 11.92 22.11
N LEU A 376 -12.24 10.59 22.00
CA LEU A 376 -12.43 9.65 23.11
C LEU A 376 -11.48 9.91 24.29
N LEU A 377 -10.20 10.14 24.02
CA LEU A 377 -9.20 10.37 25.07
C LEU A 377 -9.42 11.71 25.78
N ALA A 378 -9.91 12.73 25.07
CA ALA A 378 -10.28 14.00 25.69
C ALA A 378 -11.48 13.86 26.64
N GLU A 379 -12.44 12.98 26.35
CA GLU A 379 -13.58 12.69 27.23
C GLU A 379 -13.17 11.98 28.52
N ASP A 380 -12.11 11.15 28.47
CA ASP A 380 -11.61 10.34 29.60
C ASP A 380 -10.42 10.98 30.36
N ASP A 381 -10.04 12.24 30.06
CA ASP A 381 -8.80 12.89 30.54
C ASP A 381 -7.53 12.01 30.30
N GLY A 382 -7.54 11.24 29.21
CA GLY A 382 -6.50 10.30 28.83
C GLY A 382 -5.32 10.94 28.09
N ASP A 383 -4.15 10.30 28.15
CA ASP A 383 -2.98 10.69 27.35
C ASP A 383 -3.24 10.39 25.86
N GLU A 384 -3.21 11.41 25.00
CA GLU A 384 -3.40 11.31 23.54
C GLU A 384 -2.51 10.24 22.89
N SER A 385 -1.35 9.95 23.48
CA SER A 385 -0.42 8.93 22.99
C SER A 385 -0.81 7.48 23.31
N THR A 386 -1.90 7.28 24.08
CA THR A 386 -2.42 5.96 24.45
C THR A 386 -2.94 5.20 23.24
N LEU A 387 -3.62 5.87 22.30
CA LEU A 387 -4.22 5.28 21.11
C LEU A 387 -3.66 5.93 19.83
N SER A 388 -2.56 5.40 19.32
CA SER A 388 -1.88 5.93 18.13
C SER A 388 -2.29 5.21 16.84
N ILE A 389 -2.21 5.90 15.70
CA ILE A 389 -2.51 5.32 14.38
C ILE A 389 -1.36 5.63 13.40
N LEU A 390 -0.85 4.58 12.76
CA LEU A 390 0.19 4.63 11.74
C LEU A 390 -0.43 4.40 10.36
N ALA A 391 -0.18 5.33 9.43
CA ALA A 391 -0.59 5.19 8.03
C ALA A 391 0.50 4.39 7.29
N GLU A 392 0.55 3.09 7.54
CA GLU A 392 1.63 2.18 7.16
C GLU A 392 1.08 0.81 6.76
N SER A 393 1.86 0.04 6.03
CA SER A 393 1.52 -1.35 5.72
C SER A 393 1.84 -2.26 6.90
N TYR A 394 0.93 -3.17 7.25
CA TYR A 394 1.22 -4.23 8.22
C TYR A 394 2.25 -5.27 7.74
N LEU A 395 2.78 -5.14 6.52
CA LEU A 395 3.96 -5.89 6.06
C LEU A 395 5.28 -5.33 6.61
N GLN A 396 5.27 -4.10 7.14
CA GLN A 396 6.38 -3.47 7.85
C GLN A 396 5.88 -2.25 8.62
N ILE A 397 5.85 -2.34 9.94
CA ILE A 397 5.32 -1.31 10.84
C ILE A 397 6.48 -0.67 11.61
N SER A 398 6.45 0.65 11.77
CA SER A 398 7.44 1.45 12.51
C SER A 398 7.33 1.30 14.03
N VAL A 399 7.20 0.07 14.51
CA VAL A 399 7.13 -0.33 15.92
C VAL A 399 8.36 -1.16 16.26
N GLY A 400 8.92 -0.99 17.45
CA GLY A 400 10.12 -1.68 17.90
C GLY A 400 9.97 -3.21 17.97
N ASN A 401 11.09 -3.92 18.01
CA ASN A 401 11.07 -5.37 18.26
C ASN A 401 10.60 -5.63 19.69
N GLU A 402 9.85 -6.72 19.90
CA GLU A 402 9.46 -7.22 21.23
C GLU A 402 8.76 -6.17 22.13
N SER A 403 8.07 -5.21 21.53
CA SER A 403 7.41 -4.09 22.22
C SER A 403 5.92 -4.32 22.52
N ALA A 404 5.30 -5.37 21.97
CA ALA A 404 3.87 -5.64 22.10
C ALA A 404 3.59 -6.90 22.93
N ASP A 405 2.44 -6.90 23.61
CA ASP A 405 1.91 -8.04 24.36
C ASP A 405 0.95 -8.88 23.51
N VAL A 406 0.18 -8.20 22.65
CA VAL A 406 -0.76 -8.83 21.71
C VAL A 406 -0.75 -8.09 20.38
N VAL A 407 -0.78 -8.85 19.28
CA VAL A 407 -1.08 -8.36 17.93
C VAL A 407 -2.45 -8.89 17.55
N ILE A 408 -3.31 -8.01 17.06
CA ILE A 408 -4.66 -8.32 16.64
C ILE A 408 -4.91 -7.90 15.19
N SER A 409 -5.93 -8.47 14.58
CA SER A 409 -6.43 -8.09 13.26
C SER A 409 -7.82 -8.68 13.07
N MET A 410 -8.73 -7.98 12.40
CA MET A 410 -10.04 -8.52 12.05
C MET A 410 -10.27 -8.35 10.55
N ASP A 411 -10.29 -9.48 9.85
CA ASP A 411 -10.67 -9.60 8.44
C ASP A 411 -9.86 -8.69 7.49
N ALA A 412 -8.59 -8.41 7.83
CA ALA A 412 -7.71 -7.55 7.04
C ALA A 412 -6.58 -8.31 6.33
N LEU A 413 -6.11 -9.43 6.89
CA LEU A 413 -4.93 -10.14 6.38
C LEU A 413 -5.17 -10.86 5.05
N LEU A 414 -6.42 -11.13 4.65
CA LEU A 414 -6.71 -11.71 3.34
C LEU A 414 -6.14 -10.88 2.18
N HIS A 415 -6.07 -9.54 2.32
CA HIS A 415 -5.73 -8.63 1.23
C HIS A 415 -4.29 -8.75 0.74
N VAL A 416 -3.38 -9.26 1.57
CA VAL A 416 -2.00 -9.48 1.12
C VAL A 416 -1.85 -10.76 0.29
N GLY A 417 -2.85 -11.65 0.36
CA GLY A 417 -2.82 -12.95 -0.30
C GLY A 417 -1.83 -13.93 0.34
N PRO A 418 -1.94 -15.23 0.02
CA PRO A 418 -1.14 -16.28 0.66
C PRO A 418 0.38 -16.11 0.49
N GLU A 419 0.82 -15.49 -0.60
CA GLU A 419 2.25 -15.28 -0.86
C GLU A 419 2.91 -14.29 0.12
N ARG A 420 2.12 -13.35 0.67
CA ARG A 420 2.59 -12.32 1.61
C ARG A 420 2.09 -12.53 3.05
N GLN A 421 1.20 -13.50 3.29
CA GLN A 421 0.73 -13.84 4.65
C GLN A 421 1.89 -14.11 5.61
N ARG A 422 2.91 -14.87 5.19
CA ARG A 422 4.11 -15.13 6.00
C ARG A 422 4.81 -13.84 6.41
N ARG A 423 4.90 -12.84 5.53
CA ARG A 423 5.52 -11.54 5.85
C ARG A 423 4.73 -10.79 6.94
N ALA A 424 3.40 -10.76 6.86
CA ALA A 424 2.56 -10.16 7.90
C ALA A 424 2.72 -10.89 9.25
N VAL A 425 2.73 -12.22 9.24
CA VAL A 425 2.95 -13.04 10.45
C VAL A 425 4.36 -12.83 11.03
N ALA A 426 5.38 -12.73 10.19
CA ALA A 426 6.74 -12.43 10.61
C ALA A 426 6.83 -11.04 11.26
N GLU A 427 6.10 -10.06 10.73
CA GLU A 427 6.05 -8.72 11.31
C GLU A 427 5.34 -8.71 12.68
N ALA A 428 4.25 -9.48 12.83
CA ALA A 428 3.60 -9.70 14.12
C ALA A 428 4.57 -10.38 15.11
N ALA A 429 5.29 -11.41 14.68
CA ALA A 429 6.34 -12.04 15.49
C ALA A 429 7.41 -11.04 15.90
N ARG A 430 7.88 -10.17 15.00
CA ARG A 430 8.93 -9.19 15.29
C ARG A 430 8.55 -8.26 16.44
N MET A 431 7.33 -7.73 16.42
CA MET A 431 6.83 -6.80 17.43
C MET A 431 6.44 -7.49 18.75
N LEU A 432 6.02 -8.75 18.72
CA LEU A 432 5.64 -9.48 19.94
C LEU A 432 6.85 -9.85 20.79
N ARG A 433 6.76 -9.59 22.09
CA ARG A 433 7.69 -10.17 23.07
C ARG A 433 7.53 -11.70 23.14
N PRO A 434 8.55 -12.45 23.58
CA PRO A 434 8.35 -13.85 23.98
C PRO A 434 7.22 -13.96 25.01
N GLY A 435 6.29 -14.89 24.77
CA GLY A 435 5.05 -15.08 25.53
C GLY A 435 3.84 -14.29 25.01
N GLY A 436 4.04 -13.36 24.07
CA GLY A 436 2.96 -12.59 23.45
C GLY A 436 2.09 -13.39 22.48
N TRP A 437 0.89 -12.89 22.19
CA TRP A 437 -0.10 -13.57 21.36
C TRP A 437 -0.39 -12.83 20.06
N MET A 438 -0.64 -13.56 18.99
CA MET A 438 -1.34 -13.07 17.81
C MET A 438 -2.76 -13.65 17.82
N ILE A 439 -3.79 -12.81 17.78
CA ILE A 439 -5.20 -13.22 17.83
C ILE A 439 -5.96 -12.45 16.76
N PHE A 440 -6.49 -13.13 15.75
CA PHE A 440 -7.11 -12.47 14.60
C PHE A 440 -8.26 -13.28 14.03
N SER A 441 -9.19 -12.63 13.32
CA SER A 441 -10.09 -13.31 12.39
C SER A 441 -9.71 -13.03 10.96
N ASP A 442 -9.97 -13.96 10.05
CA ASP A 442 -9.78 -13.71 8.63
C ASP A 442 -10.64 -14.61 7.74
N ILE A 443 -10.87 -14.15 6.52
CA ILE A 443 -11.61 -14.88 5.48
C ILE A 443 -10.62 -15.66 4.62
N MET A 444 -10.77 -16.98 4.61
CA MET A 444 -9.89 -17.94 3.96
C MET A 444 -10.68 -18.78 2.95
N GLN A 445 -9.99 -19.46 2.04
CA GLN A 445 -10.62 -20.53 1.26
C GLN A 445 -10.52 -21.87 2.01
N SER A 446 -11.44 -22.78 1.69
CA SER A 446 -11.42 -24.17 2.14
C SER A 446 -10.23 -24.92 1.54
N GLU A 447 -9.66 -25.86 2.32
CA GLU A 447 -8.66 -26.81 1.82
C GLU A 447 -9.25 -27.73 0.74
N VAL A 448 -10.55 -28.00 0.83
CA VAL A 448 -11.32 -28.80 -0.13
C VAL A 448 -12.48 -27.93 -0.61
N LEU A 449 -12.36 -27.43 -1.83
CA LEU A 449 -13.37 -26.58 -2.45
C LEU A 449 -14.60 -27.42 -2.83
N ALA A 450 -15.79 -26.89 -2.59
CA ALA A 450 -17.02 -27.45 -3.11
C ALA A 450 -17.12 -27.24 -4.63
N SER A 451 -16.57 -26.13 -5.14
CA SER A 451 -16.51 -25.81 -6.58
C SER A 451 -15.34 -24.86 -6.87
N GLU A 452 -14.41 -25.28 -7.73
CA GLU A 452 -13.34 -24.40 -8.22
C GLU A 452 -13.87 -23.27 -9.10
N GLU A 453 -14.91 -23.54 -9.89
CA GLU A 453 -15.55 -22.54 -10.76
C GLU A 453 -16.18 -21.40 -9.97
N ASP A 454 -16.65 -21.69 -8.75
CA ASP A 454 -17.26 -20.70 -7.85
C ASP A 454 -16.23 -19.77 -7.20
N MET A 455 -14.95 -20.15 -7.18
CA MET A 455 -13.89 -19.36 -6.56
C MET A 455 -13.35 -18.25 -7.47
N GLN A 456 -13.34 -18.44 -8.80
CA GLN A 456 -12.81 -17.41 -9.70
C GLN A 456 -13.50 -16.05 -9.54
N PRO A 457 -14.84 -15.96 -9.43
CA PRO A 457 -15.51 -14.68 -9.15
C PRO A 457 -15.13 -14.07 -7.79
N ILE A 458 -14.82 -14.88 -6.78
CA ILE A 458 -14.36 -14.41 -5.47
C ILE A 458 -12.95 -13.82 -5.59
N TYR A 459 -12.04 -14.56 -6.23
CA TYR A 459 -10.67 -14.14 -6.54
C TYR A 459 -10.63 -12.79 -7.27
N ASP A 460 -11.43 -12.66 -8.34
CA ASP A 460 -11.52 -11.42 -9.12
C ASP A 460 -12.02 -10.25 -8.26
N ARG A 461 -12.95 -10.50 -7.34
CA ARG A 461 -13.53 -9.44 -6.48
C ARG A 461 -12.52 -8.86 -5.48
N ILE A 462 -11.62 -9.68 -4.96
CA ILE A 462 -10.57 -9.27 -4.02
C ILE A 462 -9.21 -9.09 -4.69
N ASN A 463 -9.14 -9.19 -6.02
CA ASN A 463 -7.93 -9.06 -6.82
C ASN A 463 -6.79 -9.99 -6.36
N LEU A 464 -7.13 -11.25 -6.09
CA LEU A 464 -6.15 -12.31 -5.78
C LEU A 464 -6.23 -13.40 -6.84
N SER A 465 -5.16 -14.17 -7.01
CA SER A 465 -5.18 -15.39 -7.84
C SER A 465 -5.60 -16.64 -7.04
N LYS A 466 -5.46 -16.57 -5.71
CA LYS A 466 -5.90 -17.57 -4.72
C LYS A 466 -5.99 -16.92 -3.35
N MET A 467 -6.74 -17.50 -2.43
CA MET A 467 -6.80 -17.11 -1.03
C MET A 467 -5.95 -18.04 -0.16
N GLY A 468 -5.55 -17.57 1.02
CA GLY A 468 -4.92 -18.45 2.01
C GLY A 468 -5.93 -19.40 2.64
N THR A 469 -5.41 -20.49 3.19
CA THR A 469 -6.15 -21.48 3.98
C THR A 469 -5.74 -21.44 5.45
N VAL A 470 -6.47 -22.16 6.29
CA VAL A 470 -6.10 -22.35 7.71
C VAL A 470 -4.71 -22.98 7.83
N SER A 471 -4.36 -23.93 6.96
CA SER A 471 -3.04 -24.56 6.95
C SER A 471 -1.93 -23.62 6.49
N ASN A 472 -2.23 -22.66 5.59
CA ASN A 472 -1.28 -21.60 5.24
C ASN A 472 -0.94 -20.73 6.45
N TYR A 473 -1.96 -20.25 7.18
CA TYR A 473 -1.72 -19.47 8.41
C TYR A 473 -0.99 -20.27 9.48
N LYS A 474 -1.41 -21.52 9.72
CA LYS A 474 -0.76 -22.38 10.70
C LYS A 474 0.74 -22.57 10.38
N SER A 475 1.06 -22.89 9.13
CA SER A 475 2.46 -23.06 8.69
C SER A 475 3.26 -21.77 8.87
N ALA A 476 2.71 -20.63 8.43
CA ALA A 476 3.37 -19.33 8.58
C ALA A 476 3.63 -18.96 10.05
N LEU A 477 2.67 -19.23 10.93
CA LEU A 477 2.78 -19.04 12.38
C LEU A 477 3.87 -19.94 12.97
N GLU A 478 3.87 -21.24 12.67
CA GLU A 478 4.88 -22.19 13.17
C GLU A 478 6.29 -21.81 12.71
N GLU A 479 6.47 -21.45 11.43
CA GLU A 479 7.74 -20.98 10.89
C GLU A 479 8.25 -19.70 11.58
N CYS A 480 7.33 -18.83 12.05
CA CYS A 480 7.67 -17.59 12.77
C CYS A 480 7.77 -17.77 14.29
N GLY A 481 7.82 -19.00 14.81
CA GLY A 481 8.03 -19.30 16.24
C GLY A 481 6.77 -19.24 17.10
N PHE A 482 5.60 -19.26 16.47
CA PHE A 482 4.35 -19.40 17.21
C PHE A 482 4.03 -20.86 17.50
N THR A 483 3.36 -21.06 18.63
CA THR A 483 2.85 -22.35 19.12
C THR A 483 1.45 -22.15 19.70
N ASN A 484 0.85 -23.16 20.31
CA ASN A 484 -0.48 -23.07 20.94
C ASN A 484 -1.58 -22.59 19.97
N PHE A 485 -1.49 -23.03 18.72
CA PHE A 485 -2.43 -22.70 17.66
C PHE A 485 -3.84 -23.20 18.00
N THR A 486 -4.83 -22.32 17.88
CA THR A 486 -6.26 -22.65 17.94
C THR A 486 -7.00 -21.94 16.81
N PHE A 487 -8.04 -22.58 16.28
CA PHE A 487 -8.93 -22.01 15.28
C PHE A 487 -10.39 -22.29 15.66
N ASP A 488 -11.17 -21.22 15.81
CA ASP A 488 -12.60 -21.26 16.10
C ASP A 488 -13.35 -20.92 14.81
N MET A 489 -13.92 -21.94 14.17
CA MET A 489 -14.59 -21.82 12.86
C MET A 489 -16.03 -21.31 12.99
N HIS A 490 -16.38 -20.33 12.16
CA HIS A 490 -17.67 -19.64 12.14
C HIS A 490 -18.21 -19.35 10.72
N SER A 491 -17.76 -20.13 9.73
CA SER A 491 -18.00 -19.93 8.29
C SER A 491 -19.48 -19.82 7.89
N GLU A 492 -20.39 -20.38 8.69
CA GLU A 492 -21.84 -20.31 8.49
C GLU A 492 -22.39 -18.87 8.45
N ASN A 493 -21.64 -17.91 9.00
CA ASN A 493 -22.04 -16.52 9.05
C ASN A 493 -21.74 -15.74 7.77
N ILE A 494 -20.81 -16.20 6.93
CA ILE A 494 -20.30 -15.43 5.77
C ILE A 494 -21.43 -15.13 4.79
N ALA A 495 -22.17 -16.14 4.36
CA ALA A 495 -23.24 -15.98 3.39
C ALA A 495 -24.37 -15.08 3.93
N THR A 496 -24.72 -15.23 5.21
CA THR A 496 -25.71 -14.39 5.89
C THR A 496 -25.26 -12.94 5.97
N HIS A 497 -24.02 -12.69 6.40
CA HIS A 497 -23.48 -11.35 6.54
C HIS A 497 -23.50 -10.60 5.21
N TYR A 498 -22.86 -11.14 4.18
CA TYR A 498 -22.82 -10.50 2.87
C TYR A 498 -24.19 -10.41 2.20
N GLY A 499 -25.09 -11.36 2.49
CA GLY A 499 -26.47 -11.30 2.05
C GLY A 499 -27.25 -10.14 2.68
N ASN A 500 -27.07 -9.91 3.97
CA ASN A 500 -27.72 -8.80 4.68
C ASN A 500 -27.15 -7.44 4.23
N VAL A 501 -25.82 -7.35 4.07
CA VAL A 501 -25.17 -6.14 3.54
C VAL A 501 -25.66 -5.84 2.11
N LEU A 502 -25.84 -6.85 1.27
CA LEU A 502 -26.41 -6.68 -0.08
C LEU A 502 -27.81 -6.04 -0.03
N GLU A 503 -28.69 -6.57 0.81
CA GLU A 503 -30.06 -6.08 0.93
C GLU A 503 -30.10 -4.63 1.42
N VAL A 504 -29.32 -4.30 2.46
CA VAL A 504 -29.19 -2.90 2.93
C VAL A 504 -28.61 -1.99 1.83
N THR A 505 -27.62 -2.48 1.08
CA THR A 505 -27.03 -1.74 -0.05
C THR A 505 -28.05 -1.44 -1.14
N GLU A 506 -28.91 -2.40 -1.46
CA GLU A 506 -30.00 -2.24 -2.44
C GLU A 506 -31.06 -1.24 -1.97
N GLU A 507 -31.39 -1.25 -0.68
CA GLU A 507 -32.39 -0.36 -0.09
C GLU A 507 -31.93 1.10 -0.02
N MET A 508 -30.69 1.35 0.43
CA MET A 508 -30.25 2.71 0.77
C MET A 508 -29.07 3.26 -0.02
N GLY A 509 -28.37 2.43 -0.80
CA GLY A 509 -27.11 2.84 -1.42
C GLY A 509 -27.20 4.10 -2.30
N ALA A 510 -28.26 4.23 -3.10
CA ALA A 510 -28.48 5.41 -3.93
C ALA A 510 -28.84 6.66 -3.11
N SER A 511 -29.57 6.50 -2.00
CA SER A 511 -30.02 7.64 -1.18
C SER A 511 -28.89 8.26 -0.36
N ILE A 512 -27.83 7.50 -0.09
CA ILE A 512 -26.65 7.98 0.66
C ILE A 512 -25.54 8.56 -0.22
N GLY A 513 -25.76 8.62 -1.54
CA GLY A 513 -24.87 9.28 -2.50
C GLY A 513 -23.86 8.39 -3.23
N LEU A 514 -24.03 7.06 -3.19
CA LEU A 514 -23.14 6.15 -3.92
C LEU A 514 -23.38 6.26 -5.44
N SER A 515 -22.29 6.26 -6.21
CA SER A 515 -22.36 6.29 -7.66
C SER A 515 -23.02 5.02 -8.24
N GLU A 516 -23.66 5.15 -9.40
CA GLU A 516 -24.33 4.01 -10.06
C GLU A 516 -23.34 2.89 -10.43
N SER A 517 -22.14 3.26 -10.90
CA SER A 517 -21.07 2.31 -11.25
C SER A 517 -20.55 1.56 -10.02
N TYR A 518 -20.41 2.26 -8.89
CA TYR A 518 -20.02 1.63 -7.63
C TYR A 518 -21.12 0.70 -7.12
N LEU A 519 -22.38 1.14 -7.07
CA LEU A 519 -23.51 0.32 -6.62
C LEU A 519 -23.64 -0.97 -7.44
N LYS A 520 -23.48 -0.88 -8.77
CA LYS A 520 -23.50 -2.05 -9.65
C LYS A 520 -22.39 -3.05 -9.26
N SER A 521 -21.18 -2.55 -9.07
CA SER A 521 -20.01 -3.39 -8.74
C SER A 521 -20.10 -3.99 -7.33
N ALA A 522 -20.50 -3.18 -6.35
CA ALA A 522 -20.68 -3.60 -4.96
C ALA A 522 -21.73 -4.70 -4.84
N LYS A 523 -22.93 -4.51 -5.43
CA LYS A 523 -24.00 -5.51 -5.41
C LYS A 523 -23.59 -6.82 -6.07
N ALA A 524 -22.90 -6.75 -7.21
CA ALA A 524 -22.39 -7.94 -7.88
C ALA A 524 -21.40 -8.71 -6.99
N GLY A 525 -20.46 -7.99 -6.34
CA GLY A 525 -19.51 -8.60 -5.41
C GLY A 525 -20.15 -9.22 -4.17
N LEU A 526 -21.07 -8.52 -3.52
CA LEU A 526 -21.78 -9.02 -2.34
C LEU A 526 -22.63 -10.25 -2.68
N LYS A 527 -23.27 -10.26 -3.86
CA LYS A 527 -24.03 -11.41 -4.35
C LYS A 527 -23.12 -12.63 -4.56
N VAL A 528 -21.92 -12.43 -5.13
CA VAL A 528 -20.92 -13.51 -5.26
C VAL A 528 -20.58 -14.08 -3.88
N TRP A 529 -20.29 -13.25 -2.88
CA TRP A 529 -20.00 -13.73 -1.54
C TRP A 529 -21.18 -14.48 -0.90
N LYS A 530 -22.41 -13.98 -1.06
CA LYS A 530 -23.64 -14.63 -0.56
C LYS A 530 -23.82 -16.03 -1.16
N GLU A 531 -23.68 -16.17 -2.48
CA GLU A 531 -24.03 -17.38 -3.22
C GLU A 531 -22.89 -18.41 -3.29
N LYS A 532 -21.64 -17.95 -3.32
CA LYS A 532 -20.47 -18.80 -3.65
C LYS A 532 -19.62 -19.17 -2.44
N SER A 533 -19.80 -18.50 -1.30
CA SER A 533 -19.07 -18.83 -0.07
C SER A 533 -19.40 -20.20 0.56
N PRO A 534 -20.65 -20.71 0.54
CA PRO A 534 -20.96 -21.97 1.22
C PRO A 534 -20.13 -23.15 0.68
N GLY A 535 -19.38 -23.81 1.55
CA GLY A 535 -18.51 -24.94 1.21
C GLY A 535 -17.16 -24.57 0.56
N ASN A 536 -16.97 -23.31 0.17
CA ASN A 536 -15.73 -22.83 -0.45
C ASN A 536 -14.92 -21.91 0.47
N ILE A 537 -15.57 -21.19 1.38
CA ILE A 537 -14.96 -20.19 2.26
C ILE A 537 -14.93 -20.69 3.70
N VAL A 538 -13.84 -20.40 4.38
CA VAL A 538 -13.61 -20.66 5.80
C VAL A 538 -13.38 -19.33 6.50
N TRP A 539 -14.04 -19.11 7.63
CA TRP A 539 -13.87 -17.89 8.42
C TRP A 539 -13.92 -18.22 9.91
N GLY A 540 -13.19 -17.47 10.72
CA GLY A 540 -13.13 -17.71 12.15
C GLY A 540 -11.95 -17.05 12.84
N ILE A 541 -11.83 -17.28 14.15
CA ILE A 541 -10.78 -16.67 14.99
C ILE A 541 -9.60 -17.63 15.13
N ILE A 542 -8.42 -17.19 14.73
CA ILE A 542 -7.13 -17.85 14.94
C ILE A 542 -6.43 -17.20 16.14
N ALA A 543 -5.83 -18.02 16.99
CA ALA A 543 -4.93 -17.55 18.04
C ALA A 543 -3.68 -18.43 18.13
N ALA A 544 -2.52 -17.80 18.27
CA ALA A 544 -1.25 -18.48 18.49
C ALA A 544 -0.30 -17.63 19.34
N GLN A 545 0.60 -18.29 20.07
CA GLN A 545 1.51 -17.65 21.02
C GLN A 545 2.95 -17.75 20.54
N LYS A 546 3.65 -16.62 20.47
CA LYS A 546 5.09 -16.58 20.22
C LYS A 546 5.83 -17.00 21.48
N THR A 547 6.29 -18.25 21.57
CA THR A 547 6.89 -18.78 22.81
C THR A 547 8.39 -18.59 22.90
N HIS A 548 9.06 -18.32 21.78
CA HIS A 548 10.51 -18.12 21.75
C HIS A 548 10.89 -17.07 20.70
N LYS A 549 12.13 -16.61 20.79
CA LYS A 549 12.71 -15.69 19.81
C LYS A 549 13.13 -16.47 18.57
N VAL A 550 12.86 -15.93 17.40
CA VAL A 550 13.26 -16.49 16.11
C VAL A 550 14.07 -15.46 15.35
N ASP A 551 15.06 -15.92 14.59
CA ASP A 551 15.77 -15.10 13.63
C ASP A 551 14.91 -14.92 12.38
N LEU A 552 14.23 -13.77 12.32
CA LEU A 552 13.26 -13.46 11.27
C LEU A 552 13.93 -13.01 9.97
N GLU A 553 15.20 -12.61 9.98
CA GLU A 553 15.87 -12.13 8.76
C GLU A 553 15.89 -13.21 7.69
N ASN A 554 16.20 -14.45 8.07
CA ASN A 554 16.25 -15.59 7.16
C ASN A 554 14.86 -16.04 6.67
N ILE A 555 13.82 -15.90 7.49
CA ILE A 555 12.45 -16.37 7.19
C ILE A 555 11.78 -15.49 6.12
N VAL A 556 12.11 -14.20 6.13
CA VAL A 556 11.49 -13.26 5.20
C VAL A 556 12.21 -13.18 3.87
N THR A 557 13.52 -13.46 3.82
CA THR A 557 14.30 -13.44 2.58
C THR A 557 14.24 -14.75 1.79
N SER A 558 13.68 -15.83 2.34
CA SER A 558 13.73 -17.17 1.74
C SER A 558 12.63 -17.48 0.71
N ASN A 559 11.84 -16.48 0.28
CA ASN A 559 10.83 -16.63 -0.78
C ASN A 559 11.08 -15.68 -1.94
#